data_AF-A0A6T7JJU7-F1
#
_entry.id   AF-A0A6T7JJU7-F1
#
_cell.length_a   1.000
_cell.length_b   1.000
_cell.length_c   1.000
_cell.angle_alpha   90.00
_cell.angle_beta   90.00
_cell.angle_gamma   90.00
#
_symmetry.space_group_name_H-M   'P 1'
#
loop_
_entity.id
_entity.type
_entity.pdbx_description
1 polymer ?
#
loop_
_entity_poly.entity_id
_entity_poly.type
_entity_poly.pdbx_seq_one_letter_code
_entity_poly.pdbx_strand_id
1 'polypeptide(L)'
;RVLAHTQVRKIKLRQKVANLMEIQINGGDAAAKVDFARGLFEQEVDVAKVFGEGEVLDICAATRGHGFAGVVSRWGVTRLPRKTHRGLRKVACIGAWHPARVKTTVARAGQQGYHHRTEINKRVLRVGKKGDPMSGSTESDLTEKGITPVGGFPHYGQVNEDFLMIKGCVAGSRKRAVTLRKSVVPVTKRSHLEPLNVKFIDTSSKYGHGRFQTLEEKRKFLGPMASKTY
;
A
#
# COMPACT_ATOMS: atom_id res chain seq x y z
N ARG A 1 19.06 13.04 12.58
CA ARG A 1 18.36 12.05 11.70
C ARG A 1 19.35 10.92 11.45
N VAL A 2 18.88 9.72 11.13
CA VAL A 2 19.73 8.60 10.69
C VAL A 2 19.56 8.37 9.20
N LEU A 3 20.63 7.96 8.53
CA LEU A 3 20.57 7.50 7.14
C LEU A 3 20.30 6.00 7.14
N ALA A 4 19.13 5.61 6.65
CA ALA A 4 18.73 4.22 6.53
C ALA A 4 18.69 3.80 5.06
N HIS A 5 18.86 2.51 4.80
CA HIS A 5 18.68 1.95 3.47
C HIS A 5 17.78 0.72 3.50
N THR A 6 17.06 0.47 2.42
CA THR A 6 16.27 -0.76 2.26
C THR A 6 17.16 -1.95 1.93
N GLN A 7 16.76 -3.16 2.33
CA GLN A 7 17.47 -4.39 2.00
C GLN A 7 16.79 -5.14 0.84
N VAL A 8 16.94 -4.62 -0.37
CA VAL A 8 16.17 -5.08 -1.54
C VAL A 8 16.54 -6.51 -1.97
N ARG A 9 17.72 -7.02 -1.61
CA ARG A 9 18.11 -8.41 -1.91
C ARG A 9 17.28 -9.46 -1.15
N LYS A 10 16.65 -9.10 -0.02
CA LYS A 10 15.74 -9.98 0.73
C LYS A 10 14.43 -10.22 -0.04
N ILE A 11 14.02 -9.29 -0.90
CA ILE A 11 12.80 -9.42 -1.71
C ILE A 11 13.10 -9.91 -3.13
N LYS A 12 12.23 -10.77 -3.67
CA LYS A 12 12.39 -11.37 -5.00
C LYS A 12 11.90 -10.43 -6.13
N LEU A 13 12.40 -9.19 -6.17
CA LEU A 13 12.09 -8.20 -7.20
C LEU A 13 13.29 -7.98 -8.15
N ARG A 14 13.02 -7.37 -9.33
CA ARG A 14 14.06 -7.06 -10.33
C ARG A 14 15.05 -6.00 -9.83
N GLN A 15 14.59 -5.02 -9.06
CA GLN A 15 15.44 -3.98 -8.50
C GLN A 15 16.45 -4.61 -7.53
N LYS A 16 17.73 -4.26 -7.68
CA LYS A 16 18.81 -4.72 -6.78
C LYS A 16 19.44 -3.59 -5.96
N VAL A 17 19.21 -2.34 -6.38
CA VAL A 17 19.74 -1.15 -5.74
C VAL A 17 18.84 -0.76 -4.57
N ALA A 18 19.45 -0.53 -3.40
CA ALA A 18 18.77 -0.08 -2.20
C ALA A 18 18.25 1.36 -2.33
N ASN A 19 17.16 1.67 -1.63
CA ASN A 19 16.68 3.04 -1.50
C ASN A 19 17.28 3.63 -0.22
N LEU A 20 17.91 4.79 -0.31
CA LEU A 20 18.41 5.56 0.83
C LEU A 20 17.35 6.54 1.30
N MET A 21 17.21 6.70 2.62
CA MET A 21 16.25 7.61 3.22
C MET A 21 16.77 8.15 4.56
N GLU A 22 16.53 9.44 4.79
CA GLU A 22 16.69 10.02 6.12
C GLU A 22 15.46 9.70 6.99
N ILE A 23 15.71 9.19 8.19
CA ILE A 23 14.66 8.97 9.20
C ILE A 23 14.97 9.85 10.40
N GLN A 24 13.99 10.66 10.80
CA GLN A 24 14.14 11.55 11.95
C GLN A 24 13.94 10.79 13.27
N ILE A 25 14.84 11.01 14.22
CA ILE A 25 14.72 10.53 15.59
C ILE A 25 14.02 11.61 16.41
N ASN A 26 12.92 11.22 17.06
CA ASN A 26 12.15 12.06 17.98
C ASN A 26 12.22 11.46 19.39
N GLY A 27 12.32 12.32 20.41
CA GLY A 27 12.48 11.92 21.82
C GLY A 27 13.80 12.41 22.42
N GLY A 28 13.82 12.66 23.73
CA GLY A 28 15.01 13.10 24.48
C GLY A 28 15.61 14.42 24.03
N ASP A 29 16.80 14.72 24.57
CA ASP A 29 17.64 15.85 24.19
C ASP A 29 18.54 15.52 22.98
N ALA A 30 19.39 16.46 22.59
CA ALA A 30 20.27 16.27 21.43
C ALA A 30 21.31 15.17 21.65
N ALA A 31 21.88 15.07 22.87
CA ALA A 31 22.87 14.06 23.22
C ALA A 31 22.28 12.65 23.13
N ALA A 32 21.13 12.42 23.77
CA ALA A 32 20.45 11.12 23.74
C ALA A 32 20.09 10.68 22.31
N LYS A 33 19.73 11.61 21.42
CA LYS A 33 19.47 11.30 20.00
C LYS A 33 20.73 10.83 19.28
N VAL A 34 21.88 11.44 19.57
CA VAL A 34 23.15 11.06 18.96
C VAL A 34 23.59 9.69 19.47
N ASP A 35 23.47 9.43 20.76
CA ASP A 35 23.81 8.13 21.35
C ASP A 35 22.91 7.01 20.82
N PHE A 36 21.60 7.28 20.72
CA PHE A 36 20.66 6.35 20.10
C PHE A 36 20.98 6.10 18.62
N ALA A 37 21.28 7.16 17.86
CA ALA A 37 21.67 7.03 16.46
C ALA A 37 22.94 6.19 16.29
N ARG A 38 23.95 6.42 17.14
CA ARG A 38 25.21 5.67 17.13
C ARG A 38 25.01 4.21 17.48
N GLY A 39 24.13 3.90 18.44
CA GLY A 39 23.79 2.54 18.82
C GLY A 39 23.12 1.73 17.70
N LEU A 40 22.52 2.40 16.70
CA LEU A 40 21.89 1.76 15.54
C LEU A 40 22.81 1.55 14.34
N PHE A 41 24.08 1.96 14.42
CA PHE A 41 25.02 1.80 13.31
C PHE A 41 25.23 0.32 12.99
N GLU A 42 25.19 0.00 11.70
CA GLU A 42 25.37 -1.36 11.16
C GLU A 42 24.34 -2.40 11.66
N GLN A 43 23.25 -1.96 12.29
CA GLN A 43 22.18 -2.83 12.78
C GLN A 43 20.94 -2.80 11.89
N GLU A 44 20.21 -3.92 11.90
CA GLU A 44 18.90 -4.01 11.27
C GLU A 44 17.80 -3.51 12.22
N VAL A 45 16.87 -2.72 11.67
CA VAL A 45 15.71 -2.20 12.41
C VAL A 45 14.44 -2.84 11.86
N ASP A 46 13.82 -3.69 12.67
CA ASP A 46 12.56 -4.37 12.32
C ASP A 46 11.38 -3.40 12.35
N VAL A 47 10.37 -3.68 11.50
CA VAL A 47 9.17 -2.85 11.42
C VAL A 47 8.38 -2.84 12.73
N ALA A 48 8.40 -3.94 13.48
CA ALA A 48 7.71 -4.09 14.77
C ALA A 48 8.32 -3.19 15.86
N LYS A 49 9.60 -2.79 15.74
CA LYS A 49 10.22 -1.80 16.65
C LYS A 49 9.69 -0.39 16.40
N VAL A 50 9.15 -0.13 15.21
CA VAL A 50 8.65 1.20 14.81
C VAL A 50 7.13 1.27 14.94
N PHE A 51 6.38 0.28 14.48
CA PHE A 51 4.91 0.32 14.43
C PHE A 51 4.27 -0.84 15.21
N GLY A 52 3.20 -0.53 15.96
CA GLY A 52 2.40 -1.51 16.68
C GLY A 52 1.10 -1.89 15.96
N GLU A 53 0.49 -3.01 16.36
CA GLU A 53 -0.88 -3.35 15.96
C GLU A 53 -1.88 -2.34 16.53
N GLY A 54 -2.91 -2.01 15.76
CA GLY A 54 -3.92 -1.02 16.16
C GLY A 54 -3.49 0.43 15.98
N GLU A 55 -2.19 0.69 15.85
CA GLU A 55 -1.62 2.02 15.63
C GLU A 55 -2.11 2.64 14.31
N VAL A 56 -2.18 3.97 14.29
CA VAL A 56 -2.45 4.75 13.09
C VAL A 56 -1.17 5.39 12.57
N LEU A 57 -0.91 5.21 11.28
CA LEU A 57 0.23 5.75 10.56
C LEU A 57 -0.22 6.55 9.34
N ASP A 58 0.73 7.27 8.74
CA ASP A 58 0.55 7.91 7.45
C ASP A 58 1.46 7.25 6.40
N ILE A 59 1.04 7.30 5.14
CA ILE A 59 1.75 6.70 4.02
C ILE A 59 2.09 7.75 2.98
N CYS A 60 3.37 7.89 2.68
CA CYS A 60 3.87 8.70 1.57
C CYS A 60 4.22 7.78 0.40
N ALA A 61 3.55 7.97 -0.73
CA ALA A 61 3.73 7.14 -1.91
C ALA A 61 3.44 7.92 -3.20
N ALA A 62 4.03 7.45 -4.30
CA ALA A 62 3.68 7.95 -5.63
C ALA A 62 2.52 7.14 -6.22
N THR A 63 1.48 7.81 -6.71
CA THR A 63 0.28 7.15 -7.28
C THR A 63 0.61 6.34 -8.53
N ARG A 64 -0.27 5.41 -8.91
CA ARG A 64 -0.18 4.71 -10.20
C ARG A 64 -0.24 5.74 -11.33
N GLY A 65 0.67 5.62 -12.30
CA GLY A 65 0.67 6.48 -13.49
C GLY A 65 -0.44 6.06 -14.45
N HIS A 66 -1.14 7.05 -15.01
CA HIS A 66 -2.12 6.88 -16.09
C HIS A 66 -1.71 7.64 -17.38
N GLY A 67 -0.52 8.24 -17.40
CA GLY A 67 0.03 8.95 -18.56
C GLY A 67 -0.71 10.25 -18.87
N PHE A 68 -0.73 10.63 -20.14
CA PHE A 68 -1.50 11.77 -20.62
C PHE A 68 -3.00 11.44 -20.66
N ALA A 69 -3.80 12.14 -19.87
CA ALA A 69 -5.22 11.94 -19.78
C ALA A 69 -6.03 13.14 -20.31
N GLY A 70 -7.16 12.82 -20.93
CA GLY A 70 -8.17 13.81 -21.30
C GLY A 70 -8.88 14.41 -20.07
N VAL A 71 -9.57 15.53 -20.29
CA VAL A 71 -10.14 16.34 -19.21
C VAL A 71 -11.15 15.58 -18.34
N VAL A 72 -11.95 14.72 -18.95
CA VAL A 72 -12.96 13.89 -18.26
C VAL A 72 -12.30 12.93 -17.26
N SER A 73 -11.26 12.19 -17.66
CA SER A 73 -10.60 11.23 -16.78
C SER A 73 -9.74 11.91 -15.72
N ARG A 74 -9.10 13.03 -16.06
CA ARG A 74 -8.19 13.76 -15.17
C ARG A 74 -8.91 14.55 -14.09
N TRP A 75 -10.01 15.21 -14.45
CA TRP A 75 -10.72 16.16 -13.58
C TRP A 75 -12.17 15.77 -13.28
N GLY A 76 -12.70 14.69 -13.85
CA GLY A 76 -14.07 14.23 -13.59
C GLY A 76 -15.16 15.11 -14.21
N VAL A 77 -14.84 15.90 -15.25
CA VAL A 77 -15.81 16.82 -15.87
C VAL A 77 -16.92 16.06 -16.58
N THR A 78 -18.16 16.57 -16.51
CA THR A 78 -19.32 16.02 -17.21
C THR A 78 -19.08 15.92 -18.71
N ARG A 79 -19.43 14.77 -19.30
CA ARG A 79 -19.36 14.56 -20.75
C ARG A 79 -20.44 15.40 -21.46
N LEU A 80 -20.10 15.99 -22.60
CA LEU A 80 -21.06 16.74 -23.40
C LEU A 80 -22.09 15.81 -24.06
N PRO A 81 -23.24 16.35 -24.54
CA PRO A 81 -24.25 15.56 -25.25
C PRO A 81 -23.67 14.77 -26.42
N ARG A 82 -24.24 13.59 -26.68
CA ARG A 82 -23.73 12.62 -27.68
C ARG A 82 -23.52 13.23 -29.08
N LYS A 83 -24.39 14.16 -29.50
CA LYS A 83 -24.36 14.80 -30.83
C LYS A 83 -23.46 16.06 -30.90
N THR A 84 -22.61 16.29 -29.90
CA THR A 84 -21.70 17.44 -29.91
C THR A 84 -20.66 17.32 -31.02
N HIS A 85 -20.61 18.29 -31.93
CA HIS A 85 -19.63 18.34 -32.99
C HIS A 85 -18.19 18.49 -32.44
N ARG A 86 -17.22 17.84 -33.09
CA ARG A 86 -15.80 17.73 -32.65
C ARG A 86 -15.62 17.05 -31.28
N GLY A 87 -16.49 16.10 -30.94
CA GLY A 87 -16.34 15.21 -29.79
C GLY A 87 -16.88 15.73 -28.46
N LEU A 88 -17.19 14.78 -27.58
CA LEU A 88 -17.93 15.00 -26.33
C LEU A 88 -17.07 14.98 -25.06
N ARG A 89 -15.79 14.54 -25.15
CA ARG A 89 -14.88 14.38 -24.01
C ARG A 89 -14.00 15.63 -23.80
N LYS A 90 -14.63 16.79 -23.83
CA LYS A 90 -13.98 18.11 -23.72
C LYS A 90 -14.79 19.02 -22.81
N VAL A 91 -14.16 20.10 -22.35
CA VAL A 91 -14.88 21.22 -21.73
C VAL A 91 -15.42 22.11 -22.84
N ALA A 92 -16.66 22.55 -22.75
CA ALA A 92 -17.29 23.39 -23.78
C ALA A 92 -16.72 24.82 -23.80
N CYS A 93 -16.77 25.51 -22.65
CA CYS A 93 -16.27 26.87 -22.50
C CYS A 93 -14.99 26.87 -21.64
N ILE A 94 -13.90 27.45 -22.15
CA ILE A 94 -12.59 27.51 -21.46
C ILE A 94 -12.35 28.84 -20.73
N GLY A 95 -13.27 29.79 -20.84
CA GLY A 95 -13.17 31.12 -20.24
C GLY A 95 -14.13 32.11 -20.91
N ALA A 96 -14.44 33.21 -20.20
CA ALA A 96 -15.09 34.38 -20.78
C ALA A 96 -14.13 35.15 -21.71
N TRP A 97 -14.63 36.16 -22.41
CA TRP A 97 -13.80 37.01 -23.30
C TRP A 97 -12.70 37.72 -22.52
N HIS A 98 -13.05 38.38 -21.41
CA HIS A 98 -12.10 39.03 -20.51
C HIS A 98 -12.01 38.26 -19.18
N PRO A 99 -10.80 37.96 -18.68
CA PRO A 99 -9.49 38.31 -19.23
C PRO A 99 -9.14 37.51 -20.49
N ALA A 100 -8.35 38.08 -21.40
CA ALA A 100 -7.92 37.46 -22.66
C ALA A 100 -6.83 36.37 -22.46
N ARG A 101 -7.05 35.49 -21.49
CA ARG A 101 -6.21 34.34 -21.16
C ARG A 101 -7.03 33.25 -20.47
N VAL A 102 -6.65 32.01 -20.66
CA VAL A 102 -7.25 30.87 -19.93
C VAL A 102 -6.71 30.86 -18.50
N LYS A 103 -7.61 30.82 -17.51
CA LYS A 103 -7.22 30.72 -16.10
C LYS A 103 -6.66 29.33 -15.79
N THR A 104 -5.71 29.25 -14.87
CA THR A 104 -5.09 27.98 -14.41
C THR A 104 -6.07 27.04 -13.72
N THR A 105 -7.18 27.57 -13.20
CA THR A 105 -8.25 26.80 -12.57
C THR A 105 -9.10 26.01 -13.56
N VAL A 106 -9.03 26.35 -14.86
CA VAL A 106 -9.81 25.66 -15.90
C VAL A 106 -9.23 24.28 -16.13
N ALA A 107 -10.09 23.26 -16.05
CA ALA A 107 -9.70 21.88 -16.27
C ALA A 107 -9.17 21.68 -17.71
N ARG A 108 -7.96 21.12 -17.83
CA ARG A 108 -7.29 20.82 -19.10
C ARG A 108 -6.71 19.41 -19.11
N ALA A 109 -6.55 18.84 -20.30
CA ALA A 109 -5.85 17.57 -20.49
C ALA A 109 -4.38 17.67 -20.02
N GLY A 110 -3.75 16.54 -19.73
CA GLY A 110 -2.37 16.48 -19.27
C GLY A 110 -2.11 15.26 -18.40
N GLN A 111 -0.97 15.26 -17.70
CA GLN A 111 -0.56 14.14 -16.85
C GLN A 111 -1.61 13.80 -15.79
N GLN A 112 -1.93 12.51 -15.68
CA GLN A 112 -2.72 11.92 -14.60
C GLN A 112 -1.94 10.79 -13.94
N GLY A 113 -1.81 10.87 -12.61
CA GLY A 113 -1.12 9.88 -11.82
C GLY A 113 0.40 10.04 -11.84
N TYR A 114 1.09 9.18 -11.08
CA TYR A 114 2.51 9.35 -10.74
C TYR A 114 2.80 10.63 -9.93
N HIS A 115 1.83 11.05 -9.12
CA HIS A 115 1.99 12.18 -8.20
C HIS A 115 2.34 11.67 -6.80
N HIS A 116 3.15 12.43 -6.06
CA HIS A 116 3.37 12.15 -4.64
C HIS A 116 2.11 12.46 -3.82
N ARG A 117 1.72 11.56 -2.92
CA ARG A 117 0.59 11.71 -2.01
C ARG A 117 0.98 11.25 -0.62
N THR A 118 0.50 11.98 0.37
CA THR A 118 0.55 11.60 1.79
C THR A 118 -0.87 11.25 2.20
N GLU A 119 -1.13 9.96 2.39
CA GLU A 119 -2.39 9.45 2.92
C GLU A 119 -2.29 9.35 4.43
N ILE A 120 -3.15 10.09 5.14
CA ILE A 120 -3.15 10.13 6.59
C ILE A 120 -4.13 9.12 7.20
N ASN A 121 -3.94 8.82 8.48
CA ASN A 121 -4.89 8.06 9.29
C ASN A 121 -5.14 6.61 8.84
N LYS A 122 -4.09 5.91 8.41
CA LYS A 122 -4.14 4.50 8.02
C LYS A 122 -3.87 3.61 9.23
N ARG A 123 -4.82 2.73 9.55
CA ARG A 123 -4.73 1.86 10.72
C ARG A 123 -3.99 0.56 10.40
N VAL A 124 -3.03 0.18 11.23
CA VAL A 124 -2.35 -1.12 11.17
C VAL A 124 -3.27 -2.16 11.78
N LEU A 125 -3.64 -3.16 10.98
CA LEU A 125 -4.52 -4.26 11.38
C LEU A 125 -3.74 -5.45 11.95
N ARG A 126 -2.52 -5.69 11.47
CA ARG A 126 -1.65 -6.78 11.91
C ARG A 126 -0.18 -6.45 11.60
N VAL A 127 0.71 -6.88 12.48
CA VAL A 127 2.16 -6.88 12.29
C VAL A 127 2.60 -8.34 12.20
N GLY A 128 2.99 -8.79 11.02
CA GLY A 128 3.40 -10.17 10.79
C GLY A 128 4.91 -10.32 10.73
N LYS A 129 5.41 -11.42 11.32
CA LYS A 129 6.83 -11.77 11.34
C LYS A 129 7.16 -12.78 10.24
N LYS A 130 8.37 -12.68 9.70
CA LYS A 130 8.96 -13.65 8.78
C LYS A 130 8.95 -15.06 9.37
N GLY A 131 8.58 -16.02 8.53
CA GLY A 131 8.65 -17.44 8.86
C GLY A 131 7.50 -17.96 9.72
N ASP A 132 6.53 -17.12 10.08
CA ASP A 132 5.33 -17.54 10.81
C ASP A 132 4.31 -18.21 9.86
N PRO A 133 4.10 -19.55 9.96
CA PRO A 133 3.15 -20.26 9.11
C PRO A 133 1.69 -19.91 9.45
N MET A 134 1.42 -19.35 10.63
CA MET A 134 0.09 -18.94 11.09
C MET A 134 -0.14 -17.42 10.97
N SER A 135 0.69 -16.73 10.19
CA SER A 135 0.57 -15.26 10.00
C SER A 135 -0.77 -14.80 9.40
N GLY A 136 -1.53 -15.69 8.75
CA GLY A 136 -2.90 -15.47 8.26
C GLY A 136 -4.01 -16.07 9.14
N SER A 137 -3.67 -16.81 10.19
CA SER A 137 -4.60 -17.41 11.16
C SER A 137 -5.02 -16.41 12.24
N THR A 138 -6.12 -16.65 12.96
CA THR A 138 -6.56 -15.78 14.06
C THR A 138 -7.07 -16.62 15.23
N GLU A 139 -7.35 -16.01 16.39
CA GLU A 139 -7.93 -16.74 17.53
C GLU A 139 -9.28 -17.41 17.19
N SER A 140 -10.04 -16.82 16.26
CA SER A 140 -11.31 -17.37 15.78
C SER A 140 -11.16 -18.34 14.61
N ASP A 141 -10.00 -18.37 13.96
CA ASP A 141 -9.72 -19.18 12.77
C ASP A 141 -8.38 -19.90 12.93
N LEU A 142 -8.48 -21.14 13.40
CA LEU A 142 -7.35 -22.02 13.72
C LEU A 142 -6.73 -22.68 12.49
N THR A 143 -7.18 -22.37 11.28
CA THR A 143 -6.58 -22.94 10.06
C THR A 143 -5.15 -22.44 9.90
N GLU A 144 -4.18 -23.35 9.80
CA GLU A 144 -2.77 -22.98 9.59
C GLU A 144 -2.59 -22.40 8.18
N LYS A 145 -2.41 -21.08 8.10
CA LYS A 145 -2.28 -20.38 6.82
C LYS A 145 -1.43 -19.13 6.97
N GLY A 146 -0.51 -18.93 6.03
CA GLY A 146 0.27 -17.71 5.92
C GLY A 146 -0.47 -16.58 5.22
N ILE A 147 0.03 -15.35 5.34
CA ILE A 147 -0.60 -14.18 4.69
C ILE A 147 -0.64 -14.25 3.15
N THR A 148 0.24 -15.06 2.54
CA THR A 148 0.33 -15.17 1.08
C THR A 148 -0.86 -15.99 0.55
N PRO A 149 -1.69 -15.42 -0.35
CA PRO A 149 -2.83 -16.14 -0.91
C PRO A 149 -2.42 -17.40 -1.69
N VAL A 150 -3.35 -18.33 -1.87
CA VAL A 150 -3.15 -19.50 -2.73
C VAL A 150 -2.72 -19.06 -4.14
N GLY A 151 -1.54 -19.49 -4.60
CA GLY A 151 -0.94 -19.08 -5.87
C GLY A 151 -0.14 -17.77 -5.82
N GLY A 152 -0.07 -17.10 -4.67
CA GLY A 152 0.67 -15.86 -4.46
C GLY A 152 -0.09 -14.58 -4.80
N PHE A 153 0.45 -13.42 -4.43
CA PHE A 153 -0.13 -12.13 -4.77
C PHE A 153 0.06 -11.83 -6.27
N PRO A 154 -1.01 -11.53 -7.03
CA PRO A 154 -0.90 -11.32 -8.47
C PRO A 154 0.00 -10.13 -8.80
N HIS A 155 0.94 -10.33 -9.73
CA HIS A 155 1.98 -9.36 -10.09
C HIS A 155 2.93 -8.93 -8.96
N TYR A 156 2.91 -9.58 -7.80
CA TYR A 156 3.89 -9.39 -6.72
C TYR A 156 4.72 -10.66 -6.49
N GLY A 157 4.07 -11.77 -6.11
CA GLY A 157 4.71 -13.01 -5.69
C GLY A 157 4.33 -13.38 -4.25
N GLN A 158 5.23 -14.06 -3.55
CA GLN A 158 5.05 -14.45 -2.15
C GLN A 158 5.60 -13.38 -1.21
N VAL A 159 5.02 -13.26 -0.02
CA VAL A 159 5.53 -12.41 1.07
C VAL A 159 6.33 -13.30 2.02
N ASN A 160 7.65 -13.14 2.01
CA ASN A 160 8.60 -14.00 2.75
C ASN A 160 9.32 -13.27 3.89
N GLU A 161 9.08 -11.97 4.03
CA GLU A 161 9.66 -11.12 5.07
C GLU A 161 8.53 -10.56 5.93
N ASP A 162 8.89 -9.82 6.98
CA ASP A 162 7.92 -9.13 7.83
C ASP A 162 6.96 -8.25 7.01
N PHE A 163 5.73 -8.12 7.50
CA PHE A 163 4.70 -7.32 6.82
C PHE A 163 3.82 -6.55 7.78
N LEU A 164 3.21 -5.49 7.24
CA LEU A 164 2.11 -4.78 7.89
C LEU A 164 0.86 -4.95 7.05
N MET A 165 -0.24 -5.32 7.71
CA MET A 165 -1.56 -5.29 7.11
C MET A 165 -2.23 -3.95 7.43
N ILE A 166 -2.62 -3.18 6.42
CA ILE A 166 -3.14 -1.82 6.60
C ILE A 166 -4.62 -1.77 6.20
N LYS A 167 -5.43 -1.04 6.96
CA LYS A 167 -6.85 -0.82 6.64
C LYS A 167 -7.01 -0.05 5.33
N GLY A 168 -7.73 -0.65 4.38
CA GLY A 168 -8.09 -0.03 3.11
C GLY A 168 -7.02 -0.16 2.03
N CYS A 169 -7.00 0.79 1.09
CA CYS A 169 -6.03 0.84 0.00
C CYS A 169 -4.90 1.85 0.28
N VAL A 170 -3.85 1.77 -0.53
CA VAL A 170 -2.68 2.65 -0.48
C VAL A 170 -2.36 3.14 -1.89
N ALA A 171 -2.00 4.41 -2.04
CA ALA A 171 -1.51 4.97 -3.30
C ALA A 171 -0.33 4.18 -3.88
N GLY A 172 -0.45 3.79 -5.14
CA GLY A 172 0.64 3.21 -5.89
C GLY A 172 0.24 1.97 -6.68
N SER A 173 1.20 1.47 -7.45
CA SER A 173 1.12 0.14 -8.06
C SER A 173 1.70 -0.91 -7.11
N ARG A 174 1.32 -2.18 -7.30
CA ARG A 174 2.02 -3.30 -6.64
C ARG A 174 3.54 -3.21 -6.92
N LYS A 175 4.37 -3.69 -5.97
CA LYS A 175 5.85 -3.59 -5.99
C LYS A 175 6.44 -2.18 -5.80
N ARG A 176 5.63 -1.14 -5.66
CA ARG A 176 6.13 0.22 -5.43
C ARG A 176 6.63 0.37 -4.00
N ALA A 177 7.82 0.96 -3.84
CA ALA A 177 8.30 1.36 -2.53
C ALA A 177 7.39 2.45 -1.95
N VAL A 178 6.99 2.28 -0.68
CA VAL A 178 6.17 3.23 0.07
C VAL A 178 6.89 3.60 1.34
N THR A 179 6.72 4.83 1.81
CA THR A 179 7.27 5.29 3.09
C THR A 179 6.15 5.36 4.10
N LEU A 180 6.30 4.65 5.21
CA LEU A 180 5.39 4.73 6.35
C LEU A 180 5.99 5.70 7.36
N ARG A 181 5.19 6.62 7.88
CA ARG A 181 5.59 7.53 8.95
C ARG A 181 4.57 7.47 10.10
N LYS A 182 5.03 7.79 11.31
CA LYS A 182 4.13 8.03 12.44
C LYS A 182 3.11 9.13 12.10
N SER A 183 1.90 9.01 12.62
CA SER A 183 0.87 10.05 12.44
C SER A 183 1.38 11.38 12.97
N VAL A 184 1.24 12.44 12.16
CA VAL A 184 1.61 13.81 12.58
C VAL A 184 0.50 14.42 13.45
N VAL A 185 -0.74 13.97 13.24
CA VAL A 185 -1.90 14.48 13.97
C VAL A 185 -2.25 13.50 15.09
N PRO A 186 -2.55 13.99 16.32
CA PRO A 186 -3.00 13.13 17.39
C PRO A 186 -4.27 12.39 16.98
N VAL A 187 -4.28 11.09 17.25
CA VAL A 187 -5.36 10.19 16.87
C VAL A 187 -6.47 10.29 17.91
N THR A 188 -7.54 11.02 17.60
CA THR A 188 -8.64 11.28 18.55
C THR A 188 -9.91 10.49 18.23
N LYS A 189 -10.06 9.97 17.02
CA LYS A 189 -11.29 9.26 16.61
C LYS A 189 -11.36 7.90 17.29
N ARG A 190 -12.50 7.62 17.94
CA ARG A 190 -12.79 6.35 18.62
C ARG A 190 -12.54 5.11 17.75
N SER A 191 -12.91 5.15 16.47
CA SER A 191 -12.70 4.03 15.53
C SER A 191 -11.21 3.67 15.29
N HIS A 192 -10.29 4.55 15.65
CA HIS A 192 -8.85 4.30 15.63
C HIS A 192 -8.30 3.81 16.98
N LEU A 193 -9.00 4.11 18.09
CA LEU A 193 -8.59 3.76 19.45
C LEU A 193 -9.17 2.42 19.93
N GLU A 194 -10.30 1.99 19.37
CA GLU A 194 -10.96 0.73 19.75
C GLU A 194 -10.05 -0.48 19.49
N PRO A 195 -9.96 -1.45 20.41
CA PRO A 195 -9.10 -2.62 20.22
C PRO A 195 -9.49 -3.39 18.94
N LEU A 196 -8.49 -3.87 18.21
CA LEU A 196 -8.71 -4.66 17.01
C LEU A 196 -9.06 -6.10 17.39
N ASN A 197 -10.13 -6.61 16.80
CA ASN A 197 -10.47 -8.03 16.86
C ASN A 197 -10.66 -8.54 15.42
N VAL A 198 -9.56 -9.01 14.82
CA VAL A 198 -9.57 -9.59 13.47
C VAL A 198 -9.93 -11.07 13.58
N LYS A 199 -11.13 -11.44 13.09
CA LYS A 199 -11.65 -12.81 13.17
C LYS A 199 -11.28 -13.72 12.01
N PHE A 200 -10.96 -13.14 10.86
CA PHE A 200 -10.69 -13.91 9.65
C PHE A 200 -9.84 -13.08 8.71
N ILE A 201 -8.84 -13.73 8.12
CA ILE A 201 -8.04 -13.19 7.03
C ILE A 201 -8.19 -14.14 5.85
N ASP A 202 -8.58 -13.59 4.71
CA ASP A 202 -8.82 -14.36 3.50
C ASP A 202 -7.51 -14.65 2.76
N THR A 203 -7.14 -15.92 2.67
CA THR A 203 -5.96 -16.42 1.95
C THR A 203 -6.33 -17.09 0.64
N SER A 204 -7.61 -16.98 0.22
CA SER A 204 -8.05 -17.50 -1.07
C SER A 204 -7.35 -16.85 -2.25
N SER A 205 -7.22 -17.62 -3.34
CA SER A 205 -6.58 -17.15 -4.58
C SER A 205 -7.15 -15.81 -5.05
N LYS A 206 -6.25 -14.91 -5.46
CA LYS A 206 -6.58 -13.64 -6.12
C LYS A 206 -6.44 -13.69 -7.64
N TYR A 207 -6.11 -14.87 -8.17
CA TYR A 207 -6.26 -15.19 -9.59
C TYR A 207 -7.66 -15.75 -9.80
N GLY A 208 -8.51 -14.98 -10.49
CA GLY A 208 -9.93 -15.33 -10.67
C GLY A 208 -10.74 -15.23 -9.38
N HIS A 209 -11.73 -16.11 -9.24
CA HIS A 209 -12.58 -16.21 -8.04
C HIS A 209 -12.04 -17.31 -7.12
N GLY A 210 -11.40 -16.92 -6.01
CA GLY A 210 -10.86 -17.84 -5.01
C GLY A 210 -11.96 -18.53 -4.21
N ARG A 211 -11.93 -19.87 -4.17
CA ARG A 211 -12.84 -20.70 -3.35
C ARG A 211 -12.19 -21.29 -2.10
N PHE A 212 -10.93 -21.69 -2.21
CA PHE A 212 -10.21 -22.42 -1.15
C PHE A 212 -9.23 -21.51 -0.43
N GLN A 213 -9.14 -21.65 0.90
CA GLN A 213 -8.21 -20.92 1.75
C GLN A 213 -6.81 -21.53 1.74
N THR A 214 -6.73 -22.86 1.64
CA THR A 214 -5.46 -23.60 1.60
C THR A 214 -5.38 -24.53 0.39
N LEU A 215 -4.15 -24.93 0.03
CA LEU A 215 -3.95 -25.93 -1.01
C LEU A 215 -4.46 -27.32 -0.58
N GLU A 216 -4.39 -27.61 0.71
CA GLU A 216 -4.90 -28.86 1.29
C GLU A 216 -6.41 -28.96 1.15
N GLU A 217 -7.14 -27.88 1.42
CA GLU A 217 -8.59 -27.80 1.22
C GLU A 217 -8.95 -28.08 -0.25
N LYS A 218 -8.20 -27.48 -1.18
CA LYS A 218 -8.38 -27.72 -2.62
C LYS A 218 -8.08 -29.18 -3.01
N ARG A 219 -6.99 -29.76 -2.50
CA ARG A 219 -6.62 -31.16 -2.78
C ARG A 219 -7.66 -32.13 -2.24
N LYS A 220 -8.16 -31.89 -1.02
CA LYS A 220 -9.24 -32.68 -0.42
C LYS A 220 -10.53 -32.61 -1.22
N PHE A 221 -10.89 -31.43 -1.71
CA PHE A 221 -12.09 -31.24 -2.54
C PHE A 221 -12.00 -31.95 -3.90
N LEU A 222 -10.85 -31.87 -4.58
CA LEU A 222 -10.67 -32.45 -5.92
C LEU A 222 -10.43 -33.97 -5.90
N GLY A 223 -9.95 -34.52 -4.78
CA GLY A 223 -9.62 -35.93 -4.68
C GLY A 223 -8.42 -36.34 -5.56
N PRO A 224 -8.25 -37.65 -5.82
CA PRO A 224 -7.20 -38.16 -6.70
C PRO A 224 -7.39 -37.66 -8.14
N MET A 225 -6.48 -36.80 -8.59
CA MET A 225 -6.45 -36.33 -9.99
C MET A 225 -5.60 -37.24 -10.87
N ALA A 226 -5.84 -37.20 -12.18
CA ALA A 226 -5.06 -37.96 -13.16
C ALA A 226 -3.55 -37.64 -13.12
N SER A 227 -3.16 -36.42 -12.73
CA SER A 227 -1.78 -36.05 -12.43
C SER A 227 -1.65 -35.54 -11.00
N LYS A 228 -0.57 -35.97 -10.31
CA LYS A 228 -0.27 -35.58 -8.92
C LYS A 228 0.44 -34.23 -8.79
N THR A 229 0.73 -33.53 -9.89
CA THR A 229 1.59 -32.34 -9.90
C THR A 229 0.82 -31.06 -9.62
N TYR A 230 0.91 -30.55 -8.38
CA TYR A 230 0.77 -29.12 -8.02
C TYR A 230 1.57 -28.78 -6.76
#